data_AF-A0A923QIV7-F1
#
_entry.id   AF-A0A923QIV7-F1
#
_cell.length_a   1.000
_cell.length_b   1.000
_cell.length_c   1.000
_cell.angle_alpha   90.00
_cell.angle_beta   90.00
_cell.angle_gamma   90.00
#
_symmetry.space_group_name_H-M   'P 1'
#
loop_
_entity.id
_entity.type
_entity.pdbx_description
1 polymer ?
#
loop_
_entity_poly.entity_id
_entity_poly.type
_entity_poly.pdbx_seq_one_letter_code
_entity_poly.pdbx_strand_id
1 'polypeptide(L)'
;LPLDLFSELAEGDTADWGDLLYPMFGARCGVHVHRAVDEISFGMLTSAQARLLSLPAGHACAVVSRMAYDLSGRCIEVRHSRGDAHAFHYTVSIT
;
A
#
# COMPACT_ATOMS: atom_id res chain seq x y z
N LEU A 1 -9.75 1.99 1.26
CA LEU A 1 -9.91 2.88 2.42
C LEU A 1 -11.42 3.01 2.70
N PRO A 2 -11.89 2.84 3.95
CA PRO A 2 -13.29 3.08 4.31
C PRO A 2 -13.68 4.54 4.09
N LEU A 3 -14.70 4.81 3.29
CA LEU A 3 -15.06 6.19 2.90
C LEU A 3 -15.42 7.06 4.11
N ASP A 4 -16.08 6.49 5.13
CA ASP A 4 -16.45 7.18 6.37
C ASP A 4 -15.25 7.72 7.15
N LEU A 5 -14.07 7.11 6.97
CA LEU A 5 -12.83 7.53 7.64
C LEU A 5 -11.95 8.42 6.77
N PHE A 6 -12.15 8.43 5.45
CA PHE A 6 -11.23 9.01 4.48
C PHE A 6 -11.92 9.95 3.47
N SER A 7 -13.09 10.50 3.81
CA SER A 7 -13.84 11.43 2.94
C SER A 7 -12.98 12.61 2.48
N GLU A 8 -12.18 13.18 3.38
CA GLU A 8 -11.24 14.29 3.10
C GLU A 8 -10.22 13.94 1.99
N LEU A 9 -9.80 12.69 1.88
CA LEU A 9 -8.88 12.27 0.80
C LEU A 9 -9.62 11.99 -0.51
N ALA A 10 -10.89 11.59 -0.45
CA ALA A 10 -11.71 11.33 -1.63
C ALA A 10 -12.09 12.63 -2.35
N GLU A 11 -12.23 13.73 -1.61
CA GLU A 11 -12.60 15.05 -2.13
C GLU A 11 -11.39 15.95 -2.45
N GLY A 12 -10.21 15.64 -1.91
CA GLY A 12 -8.99 16.42 -2.08
C GLY A 12 -8.17 16.11 -3.34
N ASP A 13 -7.23 17.00 -3.67
CA ASP A 13 -6.26 16.77 -4.76
C ASP A 13 -5.14 15.81 -4.32
N THR A 14 -4.83 14.84 -5.18
CA THR A 14 -3.69 13.93 -5.02
C THR A 14 -2.34 14.61 -5.18
N ALA A 15 -2.26 15.76 -5.86
CA ALA A 15 -1.03 16.54 -5.97
C ALA A 15 -0.54 17.09 -4.61
N ASP A 16 -1.45 17.27 -3.66
CA ASP A 16 -1.13 17.77 -2.32
C ASP A 16 -0.78 16.63 -1.33
N TRP A 17 -0.73 15.38 -1.80
CA TRP A 17 -0.39 14.25 -0.94
C TRP A 17 1.09 14.30 -0.61
N GLY A 18 1.41 14.19 0.68
CA GLY A 18 2.80 14.10 1.12
C GLY A 18 3.42 12.75 0.77
N ASP A 19 4.74 12.64 1.00
CA ASP A 19 5.53 11.46 0.63
C ASP A 19 5.12 10.18 1.37
N LEU A 20 4.51 10.31 2.55
CA LEU A 20 4.17 9.21 3.43
C LEU A 20 2.67 9.16 3.72
N LEU A 21 2.05 8.03 3.38
CA LEU A 21 0.61 7.82 3.53
C LEU A 21 0.13 7.91 4.99
N TYR A 22 0.81 7.27 5.95
CA TYR A 22 0.30 7.21 7.34
C TYR A 22 0.38 8.56 8.08
N PRO A 23 1.48 9.34 7.97
CA PRO A 23 1.48 10.71 8.46
C PRO A 23 0.37 11.56 7.84
N MET A 24 0.12 11.41 6.53
CA MET A 24 -0.96 12.12 5.85
C MET A 24 -2.35 11.69 6.37
N PHE A 25 -2.59 10.40 6.59
CA PHE A 25 -3.85 9.91 7.17
C PHE A 25 -4.11 10.51 8.56
N GLY A 26 -3.07 10.59 9.40
CA GLY A 26 -3.17 11.23 10.72
C GLY A 26 -3.47 12.72 10.60
N ALA A 27 -2.75 13.43 9.73
CA ALA A 27 -2.88 14.88 9.58
C ALA A 27 -4.21 15.32 8.93
N ARG A 28 -4.68 14.60 7.91
CA ARG A 28 -5.87 14.97 7.12
C ARG A 28 -7.16 14.32 7.60
N CYS A 29 -7.09 13.12 8.17
CA CYS A 29 -8.28 12.33 8.53
C CYS A 29 -8.36 12.00 10.02
N GLY A 30 -7.33 12.31 10.82
CA GLY A 30 -7.25 11.85 12.21
C GLY A 30 -7.15 10.32 12.35
N VAL A 31 -6.79 9.61 11.28
CA VAL A 31 -6.71 8.15 11.26
C VAL A 31 -5.29 7.70 11.50
N HIS A 32 -5.10 6.85 12.51
CA HIS A 32 -3.78 6.34 12.90
C HIS A 32 -3.70 4.82 12.75
N VAL A 33 -2.63 4.35 12.12
CA VAL A 33 -2.31 2.93 12.03
C VAL A 33 -1.56 2.50 13.28
N HIS A 34 -2.08 1.49 13.96
CA HIS A 34 -1.46 0.87 15.14
C HIS A 34 -0.76 -0.45 14.80
N ARG A 35 -1.35 -1.24 13.89
CA ARG A 35 -0.82 -2.55 13.48
C ARG A 35 -0.99 -2.73 11.98
N ALA A 36 -0.04 -3.39 11.33
CA ALA A 36 -0.18 -3.84 9.95
C ALA A 36 0.15 -5.33 9.82
N VAL A 37 -0.47 -5.99 8.85
CA VAL A 37 -0.15 -7.35 8.43
C VAL A 37 0.19 -7.30 6.95
N ASP A 38 1.37 -7.80 6.61
CA ASP A 38 1.82 -7.93 5.22
C ASP A 38 1.82 -9.40 4.83
N GLU A 39 1.12 -9.71 3.74
CA GLU A 39 1.25 -10.96 3.00
C GLU A 39 2.13 -10.69 1.78
N ILE A 40 3.28 -11.38 1.70
CA ILE A 40 4.25 -11.23 0.62
C ILE A 40 4.23 -12.51 -0.22
N SER A 41 4.03 -12.36 -1.52
CA SER A 41 4.04 -13.45 -2.49
C SER A 41 4.73 -13.02 -3.79
N PHE A 42 4.89 -13.98 -4.71
CA PHE A 42 5.45 -13.72 -6.03
C PHE A 42 4.46 -14.12 -7.12
N GLY A 43 4.49 -13.40 -8.24
CA GLY A 43 3.65 -13.65 -9.39
C GLY A 43 4.25 -13.10 -10.68
N MET A 44 3.43 -13.01 -11.72
CA MET A 44 3.83 -12.46 -13.02
C MET A 44 3.01 -11.21 -13.32
N LEU A 45 3.66 -10.16 -13.83
CA LEU A 45 2.97 -8.94 -14.23
C LEU A 45 2.13 -9.18 -15.49
N THR A 46 0.90 -8.68 -15.48
CA THR A 46 0.13 -8.53 -16.72
C THR A 46 0.79 -7.46 -17.60
N SER A 47 0.51 -7.48 -18.91
CA SER A 47 1.06 -6.47 -19.83
C SER A 47 0.72 -5.03 -19.43
N ALA A 48 -0.44 -4.80 -18.82
CA ALA A 48 -0.85 -3.49 -18.33
C ALA A 48 -0.02 -3.05 -17.11
N GLN A 49 0.19 -3.96 -16.16
CA GLN A 49 0.99 -3.68 -14.96
C GLN A 49 2.47 -3.48 -15.31
N ALA A 50 3.02 -4.33 -16.19
CA ALA A 50 4.38 -4.24 -16.66
C ALA A 50 4.67 -2.90 -17.34
N ARG A 51 3.74 -2.39 -18.15
CA ARG A 51 3.86 -1.07 -18.78
C ARG A 51 3.98 0.07 -17.77
N LEU A 52 3.17 0.07 -16.71
CA LEU A 52 3.22 1.12 -15.67
C LEU A 52 4.56 1.13 -14.92
N LEU A 53 5.22 -0.02 -14.84
CA LEU A 53 6.51 -0.18 -14.17
C LEU A 53 7.70 -0.11 -15.14
N SER A 54 7.46 0.12 -16.44
CA SER A 54 8.48 0.06 -17.49
C SER A 54 9.26 -1.27 -17.53
N LEU A 55 8.56 -2.38 -17.34
CA LEU A 55 9.09 -3.75 -17.34
C LEU A 55 8.50 -4.57 -18.51
N PRO A 56 9.13 -5.70 -18.89
CA PRO A 56 8.56 -6.63 -19.85
C PRO A 56 7.24 -7.27 -19.37
N ALA A 57 6.33 -7.57 -20.30
CA ALA A 57 5.13 -8.34 -19.97
C ALA A 57 5.51 -9.74 -19.46
N GLY A 58 4.80 -10.23 -18.43
CA GLY A 58 5.17 -11.47 -17.78
C GLY A 58 6.44 -11.38 -16.94
N HIS A 59 6.98 -10.19 -16.66
CA HIS A 59 8.11 -10.06 -15.73
C HIS A 59 7.72 -10.51 -14.31
N ALA A 60 8.63 -11.17 -13.60
CA ALA A 60 8.39 -11.63 -12.23
C ALA A 60 8.16 -10.43 -11.30
N CYS A 61 7.13 -10.52 -10.46
CA CYS A 61 6.80 -9.47 -9.50
C CYS A 61 6.72 -9.99 -8.07
N ALA A 62 7.19 -9.14 -7.15
CA ALA A 62 6.82 -9.23 -5.76
C ALA A 62 5.44 -8.60 -5.59
N VAL A 63 4.56 -9.28 -4.87
CA VAL A 63 3.22 -8.81 -4.52
C VAL A 63 3.16 -8.65 -3.00
N VAL A 64 2.80 -7.46 -2.55
CA VAL A 64 2.61 -7.17 -1.13
C VAL A 64 1.16 -6.77 -0.90
N SER A 65 0.42 -7.60 -0.19
CA SER A 65 -0.93 -7.30 0.28
C SER A 65 -0.85 -6.88 1.73
N ARG A 66 -1.19 -5.62 2.00
CA ARG A 66 -1.16 -5.03 3.34
C ARG A 66 -2.57 -4.81 3.85
N MET A 67 -2.80 -5.19 5.11
CA MET A 67 -3.95 -4.75 5.89
C MET A 67 -3.47 -3.94 7.09
N ALA A 68 -4.00 -2.74 7.28
CA ALA A 68 -3.67 -1.86 8.40
C ALA A 68 -4.87 -1.70 9.34
N TYR A 69 -4.58 -1.65 10.64
CA TYR A 69 -5.58 -1.61 11.70
C TYR A 69 -5.31 -0.47 12.68
N ASP A 70 -6.37 0.15 13.17
CA ASP A 70 -6.30 1.15 14.24
C ASP A 70 -6.14 0.50 15.63
N LEU A 71 -6.12 1.33 16.69
CA LEU A 71 -6.01 0.89 18.08
C LEU A 71 -7.20 0.03 18.55
N SER A 72 -8.37 0.18 17.93
CA SER A 72 -9.56 -0.63 18.23
C SER A 72 -9.55 -1.99 17.54
N GLY A 73 -8.60 -2.21 16.62
CA GLY A 73 -8.53 -3.41 15.78
C GLY A 73 -9.40 -3.34 14.54
N ARG A 74 -9.99 -2.19 14.20
CA ARG A 74 -10.73 -1.99 12.93
C ARG A 74 -9.74 -1.94 11.77
N CYS A 75 -10.03 -2.64 10.68
CA CYS A 75 -9.26 -2.52 9.44
C CYS A 75 -9.56 -1.18 8.76
N ILE A 76 -8.52 -0.36 8.56
CA ILE A 76 -8.62 1.00 8.02
C ILE A 76 -7.97 1.13 6.63
N GLU A 77 -7.11 0.20 6.24
CA GLU A 77 -6.51 0.14 4.91
C GLU A 77 -6.40 -1.30 4.43
N VAL A 78 -6.71 -1.51 3.15
CA VAL A 78 -6.25 -2.66 2.37
C VAL A 78 -5.51 -2.11 1.16
N ARG A 79 -4.26 -2.54 0.96
CA ARG A 79 -3.41 -2.09 -0.15
C ARG A 79 -2.75 -3.28 -0.82
N HIS A 80 -2.76 -3.26 -2.15
CA HIS A 80 -2.08 -4.25 -2.97
C HIS A 80 -1.01 -3.57 -3.82
N SER A 81 0.24 -3.86 -3.52
CA SER A 81 1.40 -3.35 -4.25
C SER A 81 2.02 -4.44 -5.10
N ARG A 82 2.55 -4.06 -6.26
CA ARG A 82 3.33 -4.92 -7.15
C ARG A 82 4.58 -4.19 -7.56
N GLY A 83 5.72 -4.88 -7.56
CA GLY A 83 7.00 -4.33 -7.96
C GLY A 83 7.89 -5.38 -8.62
N ASP A 84 8.99 -4.92 -9.21
CA ASP A 84 10.00 -5.80 -9.80
C ASP A 84 10.55 -6.79 -8.76
N ALA A 85 10.36 -8.09 -8.98
CA ALA A 85 10.89 -9.11 -8.09
C ALA A 85 12.43 -9.13 -8.05
N HIS A 86 13.10 -8.72 -9.12
CA HIS A 86 14.56 -8.72 -9.20
C HIS A 86 15.20 -7.57 -8.39
N ALA A 87 14.45 -6.48 -8.17
CA ALA A 87 14.89 -5.35 -7.36
C ALA A 87 14.29 -5.37 -5.94
N PHE A 88 13.35 -6.28 -5.65
CA PHE A 88 12.67 -6.33 -4.37
C PHE A 88 13.58 -6.86 -3.26
N HIS A 89 13.71 -6.08 -2.19
CA HIS A 89 14.42 -6.47 -0.98
C HIS A 89 13.52 -6.20 0.21
N TYR A 90 13.39 -7.17 1.11
CA TYR A 90 12.60 -7.05 2.31
C TYR A 90 13.39 -7.57 3.50
N THR A 91 13.41 -6.80 4.59
CA THR A 91 14.07 -7.16 5.84
C THR A 91 13.05 -7.09 6.96
N VAL A 92 13.00 -8.15 7.76
CA VAL A 92 12.17 -8.24 8.95
C VAL A 92 13.01 -8.70 10.12
N SER A 93 12.79 -8.08 11.28
CA SER A 93 13.33 -8.54 12.55
C SER A 93 12.24 -9.29 13.30
N ILE A 94 12.53 -10.54 13.66
CA ILE A 94 11.65 -11.38 14.47
C ILE A 94 12.30 -11.45 15.85
N THR A 95 11.53 -11.17 16.90
CA THR A 95 11.97 -11.19 18.31
C THR A 95 11.23 -12.27 19.06
#